data_AF-A0A959C4X6-F1
#
_entry.id   AF-A0A959C4X6-F1
#
_cell.length_a   1.000
_cell.length_b   1.000
_cell.length_c   1.000
_cell.angle_alpha   90.00
_cell.angle_beta   90.00
_cell.angle_gamma   90.00
#
_symmetry.space_group_name_H-M   'P 1'
#
loop_
_entity.id
_entity.type
_entity.pdbx_description
1 polymer ?
#
loop_
_entity_poly.entity_id
_entity_poly.type
_entity_poly.pdbx_seq_one_letter_code
_entity_poly.pdbx_strand_id
1 'polypeptide(L)' 'MQAIVHSISIYQMRAVIQRVAHASVAIEGVEKSRIGPGLLILLGIGQDDSAEDMDWLCKKIA' A
#
# COMPACT_ATOMS: atom_id res chain seq x y z
N MET A 1 8.57 -25.97 22.80
CA MET A 1 8.33 -24.51 22.92
C MET A 1 8.68 -23.80 21.59
N GLN A 2 8.04 -24.15 20.46
CA GLN A 2 8.23 -23.45 19.17
C GLN A 2 6.96 -23.42 18.30
N ALA A 3 5.79 -23.83 18.81
CA ALA A 3 4.57 -23.97 18.00
C ALA A 3 3.55 -22.82 18.16
N ILE A 4 3.74 -21.88 19.10
CA ILE A 4 2.72 -20.88 19.46
C ILE A 4 2.93 -19.52 18.76
N VAL A 5 4.09 -19.27 18.16
CA VAL A 5 4.41 -17.95 17.56
C VAL A 5 3.94 -17.78 16.10
N HIS A 6 3.50 -18.85 15.43
CA HIS A 6 3.08 -18.79 14.02
C HIS A 6 1.60 -18.41 13.81
N SER A 7 0.80 -18.21 14.86
CA SER A 7 -0.64 -17.91 14.73
C SER A 7 -0.98 -16.42 14.57
N ILE A 8 0.00 -15.56 14.31
CA ILE A 8 -0.23 -14.17 13.90
C ILE A 8 0.38 -14.04 12.50
N SER A 9 -0.42 -14.24 11.46
CA SER A 9 0.01 -13.94 10.09
C SER A 9 0.23 -12.42 9.98
N ILE A 10 1.47 -12.00 10.16
CA ILE A 10 1.92 -10.62 9.93
C ILE A 10 2.04 -10.44 8.42
N TYR A 11 0.94 -10.01 7.78
CA TYR A 11 0.99 -9.51 6.39
C TYR A 11 1.99 -8.34 6.34
N GLN A 12 2.99 -8.43 5.46
CA GLN A 12 4.06 -7.42 5.37
C GLN A 12 3.64 -6.23 4.51
N MET A 13 2.78 -6.44 3.50
CA MET A 13 2.25 -5.38 2.66
C MET A 13 1.30 -4.49 3.45
N ARG A 14 1.56 -3.18 3.42
CA ARG A 14 0.75 -2.19 4.13
C ARG A 14 0.45 -1.02 3.21
N ALA A 15 -0.78 -0.52 3.27
CA ALA A 15 -1.16 0.70 2.58
C ALA A 15 -1.67 1.75 3.56
N VAL A 16 -1.24 3.00 3.38
CA VAL A 16 -1.91 4.16 3.97
C VAL A 16 -2.81 4.75 2.90
N ILE A 17 -4.11 4.77 3.17
CA ILE A 17 -5.13 5.30 2.26
C ILE A 17 -5.52 6.69 2.73
N GLN A 18 -5.39 7.68 1.85
CA GLN A 18 -5.73 9.06 2.12
C GLN A 18 -6.79 9.53 1.13
N ARG A 19 -7.96 9.95 1.64
CA ARG A 19 -8.93 10.67 0.81
C ARG A 19 -8.46 12.10 0.62
N VAL A 20 -8.30 12.52 -0.63
CA VAL A 20 -7.69 13.80 -0.98
C VAL A 20 -8.59 14.62 -1.90
N ALA A 21 -8.50 15.94 -1.79
CA ALA A 21 -9.08 16.85 -2.79
C ALA A 21 -8.19 16.95 -4.05
N HIS A 22 -6.88 16.75 -3.88
CA HIS A 22 -5.87 16.67 -4.94
C HIS A 22 -4.61 15.99 -4.39
N ALA A 23 -3.81 15.40 -5.28
CA ALA A 23 -2.45 14.95 -4.98
C ALA A 23 -1.58 15.05 -6.25
N SER A 24 -0.27 15.19 -6.09
CA SER A 24 0.70 15.19 -7.20
C SER A 24 2.02 14.54 -6.79
N VAL A 25 2.79 14.13 -7.79
CA VAL A 25 4.15 13.61 -7.62
C VAL A 25 5.11 14.42 -8.47
N ALA A 26 6.25 14.78 -7.88
CA ALA A 26 7.32 15.50 -8.55
C ALA A 26 8.61 14.67 -8.51
N ILE A 27 9.38 14.72 -9.59
CA ILE A 27 10.73 14.13 -9.69
C ILE A 27 11.67 15.29 -9.96
N GLU A 28 12.70 15.45 -9.12
CA GLU A 28 13.65 16.57 -9.22
C GLU A 28 12.95 17.95 -9.22
N GLY A 29 11.84 18.07 -8.49
CA GLY A 29 11.07 19.32 -8.38
C GLY A 29 10.13 19.61 -9.55
N VAL A 30 10.10 18.78 -10.59
CA VAL A 30 9.20 18.93 -11.74
C VAL A 30 7.98 18.02 -11.56
N GLU A 31 6.77 18.57 -11.66
CA GLU A 31 5.53 17.78 -11.56
C GLU A 31 5.49 16.75 -12.69
N LYS A 32 5.35 15.47 -12.31
CA LYS A 32 5.27 14.35 -13.23
C LYS A 32 3.84 13.90 -13.48
N SER A 33 2.99 13.96 -12.46
CA SER A 33 1.58 13.58 -12.55
C SER A 33 0.77 14.17 -11.39
N ARG A 34 -0.54 14.33 -11.59
CA ARG A 34 -1.49 14.78 -10.56
C ARG A 34 -2.86 14.13 -10.72
N ILE A 35 -3.60 14.12 -9.62
CA ILE A 35 -5.01 13.72 -9.55
C ILE A 35 -5.86 14.83 -8.93
N GLY A 36 -7.15 14.85 -9.28
CA GLY A 36 -8.18 15.64 -8.59
C GLY A 36 -8.72 14.93 -7.35
N PRO A 37 -10.00 15.13 -6.99
CA PRO A 37 -10.61 14.43 -5.86
C PRO A 37 -10.51 12.91 -6.01
N GLY A 38 -10.05 12.22 -4.97
CA GLY A 38 -9.85 10.77 -5.04
C GLY A 38 -9.10 10.20 -3.84
N LEU A 39 -8.37 9.11 -4.08
CA LEU A 39 -7.54 8.44 -3.09
C LEU A 39 -6.06 8.54 -3.48
N LEU A 40 -5.22 8.92 -2.51
CA LEU A 40 -3.77 8.73 -2.56
C LEU A 40 -3.43 7.49 -1.73
N ILE A 41 -2.69 6.55 -2.31
CA ILE A 41 -2.29 5.32 -1.67
C ILE A 41 -0.77 5.31 -1.55
N LEU A 42 -0.26 5.25 -0.32
CA LEU A 42 1.15 5.03 -0.04
C LEU A 42 1.33 3.55 0.30
N LEU A 43 2.00 2.82 -0.59
CA LEU A 43 2.20 1.38 -0.48
C LEU A 43 3.58 1.06 0.09
N GLY A 44 3.63 0.26 1.16
CA GLY A 44 4.83 -0.37 1.68
C GLY A 44 4.81 -1.86 1.34
N ILE A 45 5.91 -2.34 0.76
CA ILE A 45 6.11 -3.74 0.35
C ILE A 45 7.32 -4.29 1.13
N GLY A 46 7.13 -5.39 1.83
CA GLY A 46 8.16 -6.16 2.52
C GLY A 46 8.82 -7.22 1.62
N GLN A 47 9.92 -7.82 2.08
CA GLN A 47 10.68 -8.80 1.29
C GLN A 47 9.92 -10.10 1.05
N ASP A 48 9.07 -10.48 1.99
CA ASP A 48 8.30 -11.73 1.93
C ASP A 48 6.90 -11.53 1.32
N ASP A 49 6.58 -10.32 0.83
CA ASP A 49 5.29 -10.08 0.18
C ASP A 49 5.19 -10.82 -1.15
N SER A 50 4.02 -11.42 -1.35
CA SER A 50 3.70 -12.22 -2.52
C SER A 50 2.69 -11.52 -3.43
N ALA A 51 2.49 -12.08 -4.63
CA ALA A 51 1.42 -11.65 -5.53
C ALA A 51 0.02 -11.87 -4.91
N GLU A 52 -0.13 -12.86 -4.03
CA GLU A 52 -1.40 -13.16 -3.34
C GLU A 52 -1.75 -12.05 -2.34
N ASP A 53 -0.75 -11.49 -1.65
CA ASP A 53 -0.92 -10.35 -0.75
C ASP A 53 -1.36 -9.10 -1.52
N MET A 54 -0.77 -8.88 -2.71
CA MET A 54 -1.16 -7.81 -3.62
C MET A 54 -2.61 -7.96 -4.07
N ASP A 55 -3.00 -9.14 -4.56
CA ASP A 55 -4.37 -9.41 -5.02
C ASP A 55 -5.40 -9.22 -3.89
N TRP A 56 -5.05 -9.65 -2.68
CA TRP A 56 -5.88 -9.46 -1.51
C TRP A 56 -6.02 -7.98 -1.13
N LEU A 57 -4.92 -7.22 -1.16
CA LEU A 57 -4.93 -5.80 -0.82
C LEU A 57 -5.71 -4.99 -1.86
N CYS A 58 -5.52 -5.27 -3.15
CA CYS A 58 -6.26 -4.63 -4.23
C CYS A 58 -7.77 -4.84 -4.07
N LYS A 59 -8.21 -6.05 -3.75
CA LYS A 59 -9.64 -6.35 -3.47
C LYS A 59 -10.18 -5.64 -2.23
N LYS A 60 -9.32 -5.27 -1.28
CA LYS A 60 -9.73 -4.51 -0.09
C LYS A 60 -9.84 -3.00 -0.32
N ILE A 61 -9.09 -2.48 -1.29
CA ILE A 61 -9.06 -1.05 -1.60
C ILE A 61 -10.17 -0.69 -2.61
N ALA A 62 -10.39 -1.54 -3.61
CA ALA A 62 -11.41 -1.37 -4.64
C ALA A 62 -12.83 -1.57 -4.10
#